data_AF-A0A7V5PYB3-F1
#
_entry.id   AF-A0A7V5PYB3-F1
#
_cell.length_a   1.000
_cell.length_b   1.000
_cell.length_c   1.000
_cell.angle_alpha   90.00
_cell.angle_beta   90.00
_cell.angle_gamma   90.00
#
_symmetry.space_group_name_H-M   'P 1'
#
loop_
_entity.id
_entity.type
_entity.pdbx_description
1 polymer ?
#
loop_
_entity_poly.entity_id
_entity_poly.type
_entity_poly.pdbx_seq_one_letter_code
_entity_poly.pdbx_strand_id
1 'polypeptide(L)'
;MNDRYHRQANRHSAQTQSPVFDPQKSHTELLDTLAEQQAKDLSEINSNQLRRFFGEVKELYRRFESRIAGQPEDSEKIYRQEIEPLFKMIRSKVSYASRAGGQAKVPWDFEKFLSDGIAKVRGPDDFRLFVRHFEAVVGFLYGLDKVQK
;
A
#
# COMPACT_ATOMS: atom_id res chain seq x y z
N MET A 1 6.67 -48.54 7.70
CA MET A 1 5.42 -47.85 8.07
C MET A 1 5.82 -46.58 8.81
N ASN A 2 5.35 -45.43 8.30
CA ASN A 2 5.45 -44.06 8.86
C ASN A 2 6.83 -43.41 8.98
N ASP A 3 7.29 -42.86 7.86
CA ASP A 3 8.35 -41.85 7.78
C ASP A 3 7.78 -40.57 7.12
N ARG A 4 6.86 -39.88 7.82
CA ARG A 4 6.14 -38.68 7.31
C ARG A 4 5.82 -37.63 8.40
N TYR A 5 6.79 -37.26 9.23
CA TYR A 5 6.60 -36.08 10.12
C TYR A 5 7.75 -35.06 10.13
N HIS A 6 8.75 -35.17 9.26
CA HIS A 6 9.78 -34.14 9.11
C HIS A 6 9.98 -33.71 7.67
N ARG A 7 9.05 -32.88 7.15
CA ARG A 7 9.29 -32.10 5.92
C ARG A 7 8.37 -30.89 5.76
N GLN A 8 8.24 -30.08 6.81
CA GLN A 8 7.70 -28.71 6.67
C GLN A 8 8.59 -27.72 7.44
N ALA A 9 9.88 -27.71 7.09
CA ALA A 9 10.82 -26.71 7.58
C ALA A 9 11.93 -26.49 6.54
N ASN A 10 11.57 -26.14 5.30
CA ASN A 10 12.49 -25.41 4.40
C ASN A 10 11.80 -24.98 3.10
N ARG A 11 11.11 -23.82 3.13
CA ARG A 11 10.78 -23.04 1.93
C ARG A 11 10.91 -21.53 2.19
N HIS A 12 11.86 -21.13 3.04
CA HIS A 12 12.31 -19.74 3.10
C HIS A 12 13.55 -19.58 2.21
N SER A 13 13.37 -19.84 0.91
CA SER A 13 14.40 -19.58 -0.10
C SER A 13 14.33 -18.10 -0.49
N ALA A 14 15.36 -17.35 -0.12
CA ALA A 14 15.73 -16.01 -0.60
C ALA A 14 14.58 -14.98 -0.69
N GLN A 15 14.28 -14.30 0.41
CA GLN A 15 13.52 -13.05 0.37
C GLN A 15 14.39 -11.97 -0.28
N THR A 16 14.31 -11.84 -1.60
CA THR A 16 14.58 -10.55 -2.25
C THR A 16 13.61 -9.56 -1.61
N GLN A 17 14.10 -8.60 -0.80
CA GLN A 17 13.21 -7.60 -0.21
C GLN A 17 12.52 -6.86 -1.35
N SER A 18 11.20 -7.05 -1.50
CA SER A 18 10.41 -6.30 -2.47
C SER A 18 10.67 -4.80 -2.29
N PRO A 19 10.87 -4.06 -3.38
CA PRO A 19 11.27 -2.67 -3.29
C PRO A 19 10.14 -1.86 -2.63
N VAL A 20 10.49 -1.08 -1.61
CA VAL A 20 9.55 -0.25 -0.85
C VAL A 20 9.44 1.12 -1.51
N PHE A 21 8.27 1.76 -1.39
CA PHE A 21 8.11 3.17 -1.75
C PHE A 21 9.22 4.03 -1.12
N ASP A 22 9.83 4.89 -1.93
CA ASP A 22 10.89 5.80 -1.49
C ASP A 22 10.63 7.20 -2.07
N PRO A 23 10.20 8.18 -1.26
CA PRO A 23 9.84 9.51 -1.73
C PRO A 23 11.03 10.29 -2.32
N GLN A 24 12.26 9.81 -2.16
CA GLN A 24 13.45 10.44 -2.75
C GLN A 24 13.68 10.03 -4.22
N LYS A 25 12.95 9.04 -4.73
CA LYS A 25 13.04 8.62 -6.14
C LYS A 25 12.36 9.61 -7.07
N SER A 26 12.76 9.59 -8.34
CA SER A 26 12.15 10.44 -9.36
C SER A 26 10.66 10.11 -9.56
N HIS A 27 9.87 11.08 -10.01
CA HIS A 27 8.46 10.84 -10.32
C HIS A 27 8.27 9.74 -11.37
N THR A 28 9.11 9.71 -12.41
CA THR A 28 9.06 8.67 -13.44
C THR A 28 9.27 7.29 -12.83
N GLU A 29 10.30 7.13 -11.99
CA GLU A 29 10.56 5.85 -11.35
C GLU A 29 9.43 5.44 -10.39
N LEU A 30 8.91 6.37 -9.59
CA LEU A 30 7.81 6.12 -8.67
C LEU A 30 6.53 5.69 -9.40
N LEU A 31 6.19 6.36 -10.51
CA LEU A 31 4.89 6.16 -11.16
C LEU A 31 4.92 5.12 -12.29
N ASP A 32 6.10 4.63 -12.67
CA ASP A 32 6.28 3.65 -13.74
C ASP A 32 7.05 2.43 -13.22
N THR A 33 8.39 2.43 -13.29
CA THR A 33 9.22 1.25 -13.03
C THR A 33 8.99 0.64 -11.63
N LEU A 34 8.96 1.45 -10.57
CA LEU A 34 8.76 0.94 -9.22
C LEU A 34 7.33 0.45 -9.00
N ALA A 35 6.34 1.19 -9.50
CA ALA A 35 4.93 0.81 -9.38
C ALA A 35 4.63 -0.50 -10.11
N GLU A 36 5.17 -0.67 -11.33
CA GLU A 36 5.04 -1.91 -12.10
C GLU A 36 5.74 -3.07 -11.39
N GLN A 37 6.96 -2.87 -10.89
CA GLN A 37 7.70 -3.91 -10.17
C GLN A 37 6.94 -4.37 -8.93
N GLN A 38 6.41 -3.44 -8.14
CA GLN A 38 5.61 -3.80 -6.97
C GLN A 38 4.32 -4.52 -7.36
N ALA A 39 3.63 -4.09 -8.42
CA ALA A 39 2.44 -4.81 -8.90
C ALA A 39 2.77 -6.24 -9.36
N LYS A 40 3.93 -6.46 -9.99
CA LYS A 40 4.43 -7.81 -10.35
C LYS A 40 4.68 -8.68 -9.12
N ASP A 41 5.30 -8.12 -8.08
CA ASP A 41 5.66 -8.81 -6.84
C ASP A 41 4.45 -9.11 -5.94
N LEU A 42 3.38 -8.33 -6.04
CA LEU A 42 2.16 -8.52 -5.26
C LEU A 42 1.37 -9.75 -5.73
N SER A 43 0.87 -10.54 -4.78
CA SER A 43 -0.10 -11.60 -5.02
C SER A 43 -1.43 -11.03 -5.50
N GLU A 44 -2.26 -11.90 -6.07
CA GLU A 44 -3.61 -11.55 -6.48
C GLU A 44 -4.45 -11.10 -5.28
N ILE A 45 -5.26 -10.05 -5.48
CA ILE A 45 -6.06 -9.43 -4.42
C ILE A 45 -7.54 -9.34 -4.82
N ASN A 46 -8.43 -9.55 -3.86
CA ASN A 46 -9.85 -9.35 -4.07
C ASN A 46 -10.17 -7.85 -4.29
N SER A 47 -11.00 -7.57 -5.30
CA SER A 47 -11.38 -6.24 -5.74
C SER A 47 -12.04 -5.40 -4.64
N ASN A 48 -12.78 -6.02 -3.73
CA ASN A 48 -13.41 -5.32 -2.61
C ASN A 48 -12.38 -4.87 -1.57
N GLN A 49 -11.37 -5.71 -1.29
CA GLN A 49 -10.27 -5.31 -0.39
C GLN A 49 -9.43 -4.20 -1.02
N LEU A 50 -9.04 -4.35 -2.30
CA LEU A 50 -8.29 -3.33 -3.02
C LEU A 50 -9.04 -2.00 -3.03
N ARG A 51 -10.32 -2.01 -3.44
CA ARG A 51 -11.18 -0.82 -3.49
C ARG A 51 -11.35 -0.18 -2.12
N ARG A 52 -11.50 -0.97 -1.06
CA ARG A 52 -11.64 -0.47 0.31
C ARG A 52 -10.41 0.35 0.73
N PHE A 53 -9.22 -0.22 0.63
CA PHE A 53 -7.99 0.47 1.08
C PHE A 53 -7.60 1.61 0.15
N PHE A 54 -7.72 1.42 -1.16
CA PHE A 54 -7.47 2.49 -2.12
C PHE A 54 -8.45 3.66 -1.93
N GLY A 55 -9.74 3.35 -1.76
CA GLY A 55 -10.78 4.34 -1.49
C GLY A 55 -10.52 5.12 -0.20
N GLU A 56 -10.11 4.45 0.87
CA GLU A 56 -9.76 5.12 2.13
C GLU A 56 -8.58 6.09 1.97
N VAL A 57 -7.52 5.68 1.26
CA VAL A 57 -6.38 6.57 0.96
C VAL A 57 -6.80 7.76 0.08
N LYS A 58 -7.61 7.52 -0.96
CA LYS A 58 -8.10 8.58 -1.86
C LYS A 58 -9.04 9.55 -1.14
N GLU A 59 -9.85 9.08 -0.20
CA GLU A 59 -10.71 9.95 0.60
C GLU A 59 -9.90 10.89 1.49
N LEU A 60 -8.87 10.37 2.17
CA LEU A 60 -7.94 11.21 2.92
C LEU A 60 -7.22 12.22 2.02
N TYR A 61 -6.84 11.81 0.81
CA TYR A 61 -6.24 12.71 -0.17
C TYR A 61 -7.20 13.83 -0.60
N ARG A 62 -8.45 13.51 -0.94
CA ARG A 62 -9.46 14.52 -1.31
C ARG A 62 -9.74 15.47 -0.16
N ARG A 63 -9.87 14.95 1.07
CA ARG A 63 -10.02 15.76 2.28
C ARG A 63 -8.83 16.70 2.44
N PHE A 64 -7.61 16.20 2.32
CA PHE A 64 -6.40 17.02 2.44
C PHE A 64 -6.38 18.15 1.42
N GLU A 65 -6.52 17.83 0.13
CA GLU A 65 -6.50 18.81 -0.96
C GLU A 65 -7.64 19.84 -0.84
N SER A 66 -8.83 19.41 -0.38
CA SER A 66 -9.94 20.32 -0.13
C SER A 66 -9.70 21.26 1.04
N ARG A 67 -8.99 20.83 2.09
CA ARG A 67 -8.74 21.65 3.30
C ARG A 67 -7.68 22.72 3.06
N ILE A 68 -6.70 22.43 2.21
CA ILE A 68 -5.65 23.39 1.83
C ILE A 68 -6.06 24.28 0.65
N ALA A 69 -7.21 24.02 0.03
CA ALA A 69 -7.71 24.82 -1.10
C ALA A 69 -7.94 26.27 -0.63
N GLY A 70 -7.09 27.18 -1.09
CA GLY A 70 -7.09 28.60 -0.69
C GLY A 70 -6.19 28.94 0.50
N GLN A 71 -5.55 27.96 1.13
CA GLN A 71 -4.59 28.12 2.23
C GLN A 71 -3.42 27.11 2.09
N PRO A 72 -2.68 27.10 0.96
CA PRO A 72 -1.61 26.13 0.73
C PRO A 72 -0.49 26.20 1.79
N GLU A 73 -0.26 27.36 2.39
CA GLU A 73 0.69 27.57 3.49
C GLU A 73 0.36 26.76 4.76
N ASP A 74 -0.91 26.40 4.96
CA ASP A 74 -1.36 25.60 6.09
C ASP A 74 -1.22 24.08 5.85
N SER A 75 -0.68 23.65 4.69
CA SER A 75 -0.63 22.23 4.31
C SER A 75 0.05 21.35 5.34
N GLU A 76 1.15 21.81 5.93
CA GLU A 76 1.90 21.06 6.93
C GLU A 76 1.07 20.85 8.21
N LYS A 77 0.44 21.93 8.69
CA LYS A 77 -0.40 21.92 9.89
C LYS A 77 -1.62 21.02 9.69
N ILE A 78 -2.34 21.20 8.58
CA ILE A 78 -3.52 20.40 8.22
C ILE A 78 -3.13 18.92 8.10
N TYR A 79 -2.02 18.63 7.41
CA TYR A 79 -1.54 17.25 7.27
C TYR A 79 -1.29 16.62 8.65
N ARG A 80 -0.47 17.25 9.49
CA ARG A 80 -0.09 16.70 10.81
C ARG A 80 -1.28 16.53 11.76
N GLN A 81 -2.22 17.47 11.77
CA GLN A 81 -3.32 17.48 12.74
C GLN A 81 -4.52 16.64 12.29
N GLU A 82 -4.79 16.57 10.99
CA GLU A 82 -6.03 15.95 10.48
C GLU A 82 -5.80 14.69 9.65
N ILE A 83 -4.71 14.61 8.89
CA ILE A 83 -4.52 13.58 7.86
C ILE A 83 -3.57 12.48 8.35
N GLU A 84 -2.40 12.86 8.86
CA GLU A 84 -1.35 11.92 9.28
C GLU A 84 -1.83 10.87 10.29
N PRO A 85 -2.62 11.20 11.35
CA PRO A 85 -3.10 10.19 12.30
C PRO A 85 -4.01 9.16 11.64
N LEU A 86 -4.94 9.62 10.78
CA LEU A 86 -5.88 8.76 10.07
C LEU A 86 -5.16 7.89 9.03
N PHE A 87 -4.21 8.49 8.32
CA PHE A 87 -3.38 7.80 7.34
C PHE A 87 -2.51 6.71 7.99
N LYS A 88 -1.89 7.01 9.13
CA LYS A 88 -1.11 6.01 9.91
C LYS A 88 -2.00 4.88 10.44
N MET A 89 -3.25 5.16 10.79
CA MET A 89 -4.20 4.15 11.28
C MET A 89 -4.53 3.07 10.22
N ILE A 90 -4.37 3.37 8.93
CA ILE A 90 -4.56 2.39 7.84
C ILE A 90 -3.66 1.16 8.03
N ARG A 91 -2.45 1.32 8.60
CA ARG A 91 -1.52 0.21 8.90
C ARG A 91 -2.17 -0.83 9.82
N SER A 92 -2.85 -0.37 10.87
CA SER A 92 -3.57 -1.26 11.78
C SER A 92 -4.76 -1.94 11.10
N LYS A 93 -5.48 -1.20 10.23
CA LYS A 93 -6.64 -1.74 9.51
C LYS A 93 -6.25 -2.83 8.50
N VAL A 94 -5.16 -2.62 7.75
CA VAL A 94 -4.68 -3.61 6.78
C VAL A 94 -4.10 -4.83 7.47
N SER A 95 -3.39 -4.65 8.60
CA SER A 95 -2.89 -5.78 9.39
C SER A 95 -4.02 -6.63 9.97
N TYR A 96 -5.10 -6.00 10.45
CA TYR A 96 -6.29 -6.73 10.88
C TYR A 96 -6.95 -7.49 9.73
N ALA A 97 -7.14 -6.85 8.57
CA ALA A 97 -7.75 -7.49 7.40
C ALA A 97 -6.91 -8.63 6.81
N SER A 98 -5.59 -8.58 6.97
CA SER A 98 -4.65 -9.66 6.64
C SER A 98 -4.72 -10.83 7.62
N ARG A 99 -5.12 -10.61 8.88
CA ARG A 99 -5.27 -11.69 9.88
C ARG A 99 -6.65 -12.33 9.88
N ALA A 100 -7.66 -11.67 9.32
CA ALA A 100 -9.01 -12.21 9.22
C ALA A 100 -9.02 -13.53 8.44
N GLY A 101 -9.65 -14.57 8.99
CA GLY A 101 -9.78 -15.87 8.31
C GLY A 101 -10.77 -15.82 7.13
N GLY A 102 -10.59 -16.73 6.16
CA GLY A 102 -11.52 -16.92 5.03
C GLY A 102 -11.05 -16.32 3.69
N GLN A 103 -11.94 -16.33 2.70
CA GLN A 103 -11.66 -15.91 1.30
C GLN A 103 -11.53 -14.40 1.09
N ALA A 104 -11.83 -13.59 2.12
CA ALA A 104 -11.75 -12.12 2.07
C ALA A 104 -10.44 -11.58 2.68
N LYS A 105 -9.44 -12.43 2.88
CA LYS A 105 -8.17 -12.11 3.52
C LYS A 105 -7.31 -11.24 2.60
N VAL A 106 -6.77 -10.16 3.14
CA VAL A 106 -5.76 -9.36 2.43
C VAL A 106 -4.46 -10.16 2.31
N PRO A 107 -3.84 -10.26 1.13
CA PRO A 107 -2.52 -10.88 0.97
C PRO A 107 -1.46 -10.20 1.85
N TRP A 108 -0.55 -10.98 2.43
CA TRP A 108 0.48 -10.47 3.34
C TRP A 108 1.43 -9.47 2.65
N ASP A 109 1.75 -9.70 1.38
CA ASP A 109 2.57 -8.80 0.57
C ASP A 109 1.87 -7.45 0.31
N PHE A 110 0.54 -7.45 0.13
CA PHE A 110 -0.24 -6.21 0.06
C PHE A 110 -0.28 -5.47 1.41
N GLU A 111 -0.44 -6.20 2.52
CA GLU A 111 -0.32 -5.63 3.87
C GLU A 111 1.04 -4.95 4.04
N LYS A 112 2.11 -5.63 3.63
CA LYS A 112 3.48 -5.13 3.72
C LYS A 112 3.70 -3.92 2.83
N PHE A 113 3.28 -3.97 1.56
CA PHE A 113 3.34 -2.87 0.61
C PHE A 113 2.72 -1.60 1.21
N LEU A 114 1.49 -1.71 1.71
CA LEU A 114 0.76 -0.58 2.26
C LEU A 114 1.40 -0.09 3.57
N SER A 115 1.76 -1.01 4.46
CA SER A 115 2.33 -0.68 5.77
C SER A 115 3.69 0.00 5.68
N ASP A 116 4.57 -0.52 4.84
CA ASP A 116 5.92 0.00 4.67
C ASP A 116 5.91 1.30 3.88
N GLY A 117 5.05 1.41 2.85
CA GLY A 117 4.88 2.65 2.11
C GLY A 117 4.35 3.79 2.98
N ILE A 118 3.32 3.55 3.80
CA ILE A 118 2.83 4.53 4.78
C ILE A 118 3.94 4.93 5.77
N ALA A 119 4.77 3.98 6.20
CA ALA A 119 5.86 4.26 7.15
C ALA A 119 6.97 5.15 6.58
N LYS A 120 7.06 5.29 5.25
CA LYS A 120 8.04 6.13 4.54
C LYS A 120 7.57 7.56 4.33
N VAL A 121 6.28 7.84 4.48
CA VAL A 121 5.71 9.19 4.35
C VAL A 121 6.06 10.03 5.59
N ARG A 122 6.67 11.20 5.39
CA ARG A 122 7.09 12.12 6.47
C ARG A 122 6.35 13.45 6.50
N GLY A 123 5.58 13.76 5.46
CA GLY A 123 4.88 15.03 5.33
C GLY A 123 3.87 15.05 4.18
N PRO A 124 3.29 16.22 3.88
CA PRO A 124 2.25 16.38 2.88
C PRO A 124 2.72 16.03 1.46
N ASP A 125 3.94 16.39 1.07
CA ASP A 125 4.45 16.10 -0.27
C ASP A 125 4.68 14.62 -0.48
N ASP A 126 5.31 13.94 0.49
CA ASP A 126 5.44 12.49 0.49
C ASP A 126 4.08 11.79 0.44
N PHE A 127 3.07 12.36 1.12
CA PHE A 127 1.71 11.81 1.11
C PHE A 127 1.10 11.90 -0.29
N ARG A 128 1.24 13.04 -0.98
CA ARG A 128 0.81 13.18 -2.39
C ARG A 128 1.53 12.19 -3.29
N LEU A 129 2.84 12.03 -3.12
CA LEU A 129 3.64 11.07 -3.89
C LEU A 129 3.19 9.64 -3.64
N PHE A 130 2.96 9.26 -2.38
CA PHE A 130 2.47 7.93 -2.04
C PHE A 130 1.10 7.65 -2.65
N VAL A 131 0.16 8.62 -2.60
CA VAL A 131 -1.18 8.46 -3.20
C VAL A 131 -1.07 8.19 -4.71
N ARG A 132 -0.25 8.97 -5.43
CA ARG A 132 -0.04 8.79 -6.88
C ARG A 132 0.66 7.48 -7.19
N HIS A 133 1.65 7.10 -6.39
CA HIS A 133 2.34 5.83 -6.52
C HIS A 133 1.40 4.64 -6.30
N PHE A 134 0.55 4.69 -5.26
CA PHE A 134 -0.45 3.66 -5.02
C PHE A 134 -1.46 3.58 -6.17
N GLU A 135 -1.87 4.72 -6.74
CA GLU A 135 -2.73 4.76 -7.93
C GLU A 135 -2.08 4.10 -9.16
N ALA A 136 -0.78 4.32 -9.37
CA ALA A 136 -0.02 3.64 -10.42
C ALA A 136 0.07 2.12 -10.18
N VAL A 137 0.37 1.68 -8.95
CA VAL A 137 0.40 0.26 -8.58
C VAL A 137 -0.97 -0.40 -8.83
N VAL A 138 -2.06 0.28 -8.45
CA VAL A 138 -3.43 -0.21 -8.74
C VAL A 138 -3.66 -0.35 -10.24
N GLY A 139 -3.24 0.63 -11.05
CA GLY A 139 -3.32 0.55 -12.51
C GLY A 139 -2.60 -0.67 -13.08
N PHE A 140 -1.37 -0.92 -12.64
CA PHE A 140 -0.60 -2.10 -13.07
C PHE A 140 -1.20 -3.42 -12.56
N LEU A 141 -1.75 -3.47 -11.33
CA LEU A 141 -2.44 -4.67 -10.84
C LEU A 141 -3.62 -5.05 -11.74
N TYR A 142 -4.40 -4.07 -12.21
CA TYR A 142 -5.46 -4.31 -13.19
C TYR A 142 -4.91 -4.73 -14.56
N GLY A 143 -3.85 -4.08 -15.05
CA GLY A 143 -3.22 -4.43 -16.33
C GLY A 143 -2.55 -5.82 -16.34
N LEU A 144 -2.19 -6.36 -15.17
CA LEU A 144 -1.60 -7.68 -14.97
C LEU A 144 -2.63 -8.75 -14.57
N ASP A 145 -3.93 -8.45 -14.59
CA ASP A 145 -5.02 -9.34 -14.17
C ASP A 145 -4.89 -9.87 -12.72
N LYS A 146 -4.21 -9.14 -11.84
CA LYS A 146 -3.99 -9.51 -10.42
C LYS A 146 -5.14 -9.11 -9.49
N VAL A 147 -6.25 -8.62 -10.04
CA VAL A 147 -7.43 -8.20 -9.27
C VAL A 147 -8.59 -9.18 -9.49
N GLN A 148 -8.89 -9.98 -8.47
CA GLN A 148 -9.97 -10.96 -8.48
C GLN A 148 -11.31 -10.33 -8.09
N LYS A 149 -12.44 -10.88 -8.57
CA LYS A 149 -13.78 -10.42 -8.18
C LYS A 149 -14.12 -10.78 -6.73
#